data_AF-X0W0Z7-F1
#
_entry.id   AF-X0W0Z7-F1
#
_cell.length_a   1.000
_cell.length_b   1.000
_cell.length_c   1.000
_cell.angle_alpha   90.00
_cell.angle_beta   90.00
_cell.angle_gamma   90.00
#
_symmetry.space_group_name_H-M   'P 1'
#
loop_
_entity.id
_entity.type
_entity.pdbx_description
1 polymer ?
#
loop_
_entity_poly.entity_id
_entity_poly.type
_entity_poly.pdbx_seq_one_letter_code
_entity_poly.pdbx_strand_id
1 'polypeptide(L)'
;MKKKTKLNNKKHFINIGFDNMVAKDKVVAIVLPQAAPIKRVKEAARRHDKLIDATNGRRTRAVIITDSDHIVLSAIQPDTIIQRLEK
;
A
#
# COMPACT_ATOMS: atom_id res chain seq x y z
N MET A 1 1.41 -32.73 22.72
CA MET A 1 1.32 -31.29 23.06
C MET A 1 1.55 -30.45 21.81
N LYS A 2 0.50 -30.05 21.10
CA LYS A 2 0.59 -29.21 19.89
C LYS A 2 0.77 -27.74 20.31
N LYS A 3 2.01 -27.25 20.39
CA LYS A 3 2.27 -25.80 20.56
C LYS A 3 1.80 -25.11 19.28
N LYS A 4 0.68 -24.37 19.39
CA LYS A 4 0.16 -23.47 18.37
C LYS A 4 1.32 -22.67 17.77
N THR A 5 1.61 -22.91 16.49
CA THR A 5 2.36 -22.02 15.62
C THR A 5 1.63 -20.69 15.62
N LYS A 6 2.00 -19.78 16.52
CA LYS A 6 1.72 -18.35 16.36
C LYS A 6 2.53 -17.93 15.14
N LEU A 7 1.90 -18.03 13.97
CA LEU A 7 2.43 -17.51 12.72
C LEU A 7 2.76 -16.04 12.96
N ASN A 8 4.04 -15.67 12.91
CA ASN A 8 4.53 -14.31 13.11
C ASN A 8 4.17 -13.41 11.89
N ASN A 9 2.92 -13.45 11.44
CA ASN A 9 2.37 -12.72 10.28
C ASN A 9 2.54 -11.20 10.38
N LYS A 10 2.80 -10.66 11.57
CA LYS A 10 2.94 -9.21 11.80
C LYS A 10 4.14 -8.60 11.07
N LYS A 11 5.16 -9.39 10.68
CA LYS A 11 6.33 -8.88 9.93
C LYS A 11 6.13 -8.83 8.41
N HIS A 12 5.11 -9.48 7.86
CA HIS A 12 4.90 -9.53 6.41
C HIS A 12 4.02 -8.41 5.88
N PHE A 13 3.33 -7.67 6.75
CA PHE A 13 2.37 -6.64 6.35
C PHE A 13 2.71 -5.29 6.97
N ILE A 14 2.51 -4.23 6.19
CA ILE A 14 2.73 -2.84 6.60
C ILE A 14 1.37 -2.18 6.70
N ASN A 15 1.07 -1.56 7.84
CA ASN A 15 -0.14 -0.75 7.99
C ASN A 15 -0.03 0.51 7.13
N ILE A 16 -1.04 0.74 6.28
CA ILE A 16 -1.14 1.88 5.36
C ILE A 16 -2.34 2.78 5.69
N GLY A 17 -2.88 2.67 6.91
CA GLY A 17 -3.97 3.50 7.45
C GLY A 17 -5.31 2.77 7.55
N PHE A 18 -6.11 3.11 8.57
CA PHE A 18 -7.47 2.57 8.81
C PHE A 18 -7.52 1.04 8.78
N ASP A 19 -6.57 0.41 9.47
CA ASP A 19 -6.41 -1.05 9.51
C ASP A 19 -6.21 -1.73 8.15
N ASN A 20 -6.02 -0.96 7.07
CA ASN A 20 -5.55 -1.48 5.80
C ASN A 20 -4.07 -1.81 5.89
N MET A 21 -3.69 -2.92 5.26
CA MET A 21 -2.32 -3.38 5.23
C MET A 21 -1.92 -3.84 3.82
N VAL A 22 -0.64 -3.71 3.49
CA VAL A 22 -0.05 -4.23 2.25
C VAL A 22 1.06 -5.20 2.57
N ALA A 23 1.26 -6.21 1.73
CA ALA A 23 2.38 -7.14 1.88
C ALA A 23 3.70 -6.40 1.62
N LYS A 24 4.60 -6.43 2.60
CA LYS A 24 5.92 -5.76 2.58
C LYS A 24 6.73 -6.16 1.35
N ASP A 25 6.81 -7.47 1.10
CA ASP A 25 7.62 -8.06 0.03
C ASP A 25 7.04 -7.85 -1.38
N LYS A 26 5.87 -7.20 -1.47
CA LYS A 26 5.18 -6.90 -2.73
C LYS A 26 5.23 -5.43 -3.11
N VAL A 27 5.76 -4.57 -2.24
CA VAL A 27 5.90 -3.13 -2.51
C VAL A 27 7.12 -2.89 -3.39
N VAL A 28 6.90 -2.34 -4.58
CA VAL A 28 7.96 -1.92 -5.50
C VAL A 28 8.32 -0.45 -5.29
N ALA A 29 7.31 0.41 -5.08
CA ALA A 29 7.54 1.84 -4.87
C ALA A 29 6.43 2.46 -4.01
N ILE A 30 6.78 3.56 -3.33
CA ILE A 30 5.85 4.43 -2.62
C ILE A 30 6.09 5.85 -3.13
N VAL A 31 5.07 6.48 -3.70
CA VAL A 31 5.19 7.77 -4.40
C VAL A 31 4.08 8.75 -4.01
N LEU A 32 4.32 10.04 -4.28
CA LEU A 32 3.32 11.09 -4.08
C LEU A 32 2.28 11.09 -5.23
N PRO A 33 0.99 11.33 -4.94
CA PRO A 33 -0.08 11.27 -5.94
C PRO A 33 -0.12 12.48 -6.90
N GLN A 34 0.70 13.50 -6.68
CA GLN A 34 0.53 14.84 -7.26
C GLN A 34 1.00 14.90 -8.72
N ALA A 35 2.02 14.12 -9.08
CA ALA A 35 2.68 14.19 -10.38
C ALA A 35 1.80 13.65 -11.51
N ALA A 36 1.83 14.30 -12.68
CA ALA A 36 1.03 13.90 -13.83
C ALA A 36 1.22 12.42 -14.27
N PRO A 37 2.44 11.86 -14.26
CA PRO A 37 2.64 10.43 -14.53
C PRO A 37 1.92 9.52 -13.53
N ILE A 38 1.88 9.88 -12.25
CA ILE A 38 1.23 9.08 -11.21
C ILE A 38 -0.29 9.12 -11.36
N LYS A 39 -0.85 10.28 -11.75
CA LYS A 39 -2.27 10.36 -12.11
C LYS A 39 -2.60 9.41 -13.27
N ARG A 40 -1.77 9.36 -14.32
CA ARG A 40 -1.93 8.42 -15.43
C ARG A 40 -1.87 6.96 -15.00
N VAL A 41 -0.92 6.60 -14.12
CA VAL A 41 -0.80 5.25 -13.56
C VAL A 41 -2.07 4.86 -12.78
N LYS A 42 -2.60 5.76 -11.95
CA LYS A 42 -3.86 5.50 -11.21
C LYS A 42 -5.04 5.25 -12.15
N GLU A 43 -5.21 6.09 -13.17
CA GLU A 43 -6.30 5.92 -14.14
C GLU A 43 -6.14 4.64 -14.96
N ALA A 44 -4.92 4.25 -15.31
CA ALA A 44 -4.66 2.97 -15.96
C ALA A 44 -5.04 1.80 -15.04
N ALA A 45 -4.60 1.80 -13.78
CA ALA A 45 -4.96 0.76 -12.83
C ALA A 45 -6.48 0.67 -12.61
N ARG A 46 -7.18 1.81 -12.60
CA ARG A 46 -8.65 1.84 -12.51
C ARG A 46 -9.32 1.16 -13.71
N ARG A 47 -8.83 1.40 -14.92
CA ARG A 47 -9.37 0.79 -16.15
C ARG A 47 -9.11 -0.72 -16.25
N HIS A 48 -8.16 -1.23 -15.47
CA HIS A 48 -7.75 -2.64 -15.49
C HIS A 48 -8.12 -3.38 -14.19
N ASP A 49 -9.03 -2.84 -13.37
CA ASP A 49 -9.44 -3.41 -12.07
C ASP A 49 -8.28 -3.69 -11.10
N LYS A 50 -7.19 -2.93 -11.23
CA LYS A 50 -5.97 -3.03 -10.39
C LYS A 50 -5.83 -1.89 -9.38
N LEU A 51 -6.78 -0.95 -9.33
CA LEU A 51 -6.76 0.15 -8.36
C LEU A 51 -7.47 -0.27 -7.07
N ILE A 52 -6.75 -0.20 -5.94
CA ILE A 52 -7.28 -0.46 -4.60
C ILE A 52 -7.31 0.85 -3.84
N ASP A 53 -8.49 1.30 -3.43
CA ASP A 53 -8.64 2.50 -2.60
C ASP A 53 -8.66 2.14 -1.11
N ALA A 54 -7.55 2.38 -0.41
CA ALA A 54 -7.41 2.20 1.03
C ALA A 54 -7.51 3.53 1.81
N THR A 55 -7.99 4.61 1.18
CA THR A 55 -8.04 5.95 1.78
C THR A 55 -9.19 6.12 2.77
N ASN A 56 -10.22 5.28 2.70
CA ASN A 56 -11.45 5.39 3.48
C ASN A 56 -12.10 6.79 3.34
N GLY A 57 -12.25 7.25 2.09
CA GLY A 57 -12.89 8.54 1.77
C GLY A 57 -12.04 9.78 2.08
N ARG A 58 -10.79 9.60 2.51
CA ARG A 58 -9.88 10.72 2.79
C ARG A 58 -9.02 11.05 1.58
N ARG A 59 -8.38 12.22 1.61
CA ARG A 59 -7.44 12.63 0.56
C ARG A 59 -6.33 11.58 0.40
N THR A 60 -6.09 11.14 -0.83
CA THR A 60 -4.91 10.34 -1.17
C THR A 60 -3.64 11.14 -0.85
N ARG A 61 -2.78 10.60 0.01
CA ARG A 61 -1.47 11.18 0.38
C ARG A 61 -0.30 10.36 -0.14
N ALA A 62 -0.51 9.06 -0.38
CA ALA A 62 0.49 8.17 -0.97
C ALA A 62 -0.15 7.24 -2.00
N VAL A 63 0.68 6.81 -2.95
CA VAL A 63 0.38 5.77 -3.92
C VAL A 63 1.44 4.69 -3.78
N ILE A 64 1.00 3.46 -3.54
CA ILE A 64 1.86 2.30 -3.38
C ILE A 64 1.74 1.46 -4.65
N ILE A 65 2.87 1.15 -5.27
CA ILE A 65 2.97 0.34 -6.47
C ILE A 65 3.45 -1.04 -6.05
N THR A 66 2.75 -2.07 -6.50
CA THR A 66 3.11 -3.47 -6.22
C THR A 66 3.69 -4.17 -7.45
N ASP A 67 4.34 -5.30 -7.23
CA ASP A 67 4.92 -6.18 -8.28
C ASP A 67 3.88 -6.81 -9.22
N SER A 68 2.60 -6.77 -8.86
CA SER A 68 1.47 -7.29 -9.65
C SER A 68 0.73 -6.19 -10.44
N ASP A 69 1.34 -5.00 -10.52
CA ASP A 69 0.78 -3.73 -11.01
C ASP A 69 -0.45 -3.22 -10.26
N HIS A 70 -0.81 -3.81 -9.11
CA HIS A 70 -1.84 -3.19 -8.28
C HIS A 70 -1.32 -1.87 -7.73
N ILE A 71 -2.20 -0.86 -7.80
CA ILE A 71 -1.96 0.47 -7.28
C ILE A 71 -2.83 0.67 -6.06
N VAL A 72 -2.21 0.82 -4.90
CA VAL A 72 -2.91 1.00 -3.63
C VAL A 72 -2.84 2.45 -3.19
N LEU A 73 -3.99 3.10 -3.03
CA LEU A 73 -4.09 4.48 -2.56
C LEU A 73 -4.14 4.51 -1.05
N SER A 74 -3.32 5.34 -0.43
CA SER A 74 -3.32 5.52 1.03
C SER A 74 -3.52 6.98 1.41
N ALA A 75 -4.21 7.21 2.52
CA ALA A 75 -4.33 8.52 3.14
C ALA A 75 -3.23 8.80 4.17
N ILE A 76 -2.25 7.92 4.31
CA ILE A 76 -1.05 8.10 5.14
C ILE A 76 0.06 8.69 4.27
N GLN A 77 0.94 9.50 4.87
CA GLN A 77 2.08 10.08 4.16
C GLN A 77 3.10 9.00 3.75
N PRO A 78 3.76 9.15 2.58
CA PRO A 78 4.81 8.23 2.14
C PRO A 78 5.88 7.97 3.20
N ASP A 79 6.41 9.02 3.82
CA ASP A 79 7.49 8.91 4.83
C ASP A 79 7.07 8.06 6.02
N THR A 80 5.82 8.19 6.49
CA THR A 80 5.29 7.37 7.58
C THR A 80 5.19 5.89 7.17
N ILE A 81 4.86 5.61 5.92
CA ILE A 81 4.79 4.23 5.40
C ILE A 81 6.20 3.65 5.27
N ILE A 82 7.17 4.43 4.77
CA ILE A 82 8.59 4.03 4.67
C ILE A 82 9.17 3.73 6.05
N GLN A 83 8.93 4.58 7.04
CA GLN A 83 9.34 4.33 8.43
C GLN A 83 8.74 3.05 9.01
N ARG A 84 7.55 2.62 8.55
CA ARG A 84 6.93 1.36 8.96
C ARG A 84 7.48 0.17 8.16
N LEU A 85 7.92 0.40 6.93
CA LEU A 85 8.58 -0.58 6.08
C LEU A 85 9.96 -0.95 6.63
N GLU A 86 10.69 0.00 7.20
CA GLU A 86 12.05 -0.22 7.71
C GLU A 86 12.11 -0.89 9.09
N LYS A 87 11.00 -0.89 9.84
CA LYS A 87 10.85 -1.61 11.11
C LYS A 87 10.63 -3.12 10.89
#